data_AF-A0A661CL43-F1
#
_entry.id   AF-A0A661CL43-F1
#
_cell.length_a   1.000
_cell.length_b   1.000
_cell.length_c   1.000
_cell.angle_alpha   90.00
_cell.angle_beta   90.00
_cell.angle_gamma   90.00
#
_symmetry.space_group_name_H-M   'P 1'
#
loop_
_entity.id
_entity.type
_entity.pdbx_description
1 polymer ?
#
loop_
_entity_poly.entity_id
_entity_poly.type
_entity_poly.pdbx_seq_one_letter_code
_entity_poly.pdbx_strand_id
1 'polypeptide(L)'
;MKYLGGLIFLIIIAYLVWPYVHIYKLHSAVEGDDKVALEELVDFEAVNRVYKENLEWKRNNLIGTQGNNMLPEAVRNMAKAGIGVLGNLDAKIDADEMLKRLHQAEGPIWQQLTFAFFESPTRFTIRIGQLGRNPIHVQMALQDWFWQVTAIYD
;
A
#
# COMPACT_ATOMS: atom_id res chain seq x y z
N MET A 1 40.33 1.67 15.73
CA MET A 1 39.56 0.96 14.68
C MET A 1 38.42 0.08 15.21
N LYS A 2 38.54 -0.60 16.38
CA LYS A 2 37.45 -1.45 16.93
C LYS A 2 36.13 -0.70 17.21
N TYR A 3 36.21 0.54 17.72
CA TYR A 3 35.03 1.35 18.02
C TYR A 3 34.30 1.87 16.76
N LEU A 4 35.02 2.08 15.66
CA LEU A 4 34.43 2.54 14.40
C LEU A 4 33.54 1.45 13.79
N GLY A 5 33.99 0.19 13.81
CA GLY A 5 33.20 -0.94 13.35
C GLY A 5 31.93 -1.15 14.18
N GLY A 6 32.04 -1.02 15.50
CA GLY A 6 30.87 -1.08 16.40
C GLY A 6 29.85 0.03 16.13
N LEU A 7 30.32 1.26 15.88
CA LEU A 7 29.44 2.38 15.57
C LEU A 7 28.70 2.19 14.24
N ILE A 8 29.41 1.77 13.18
CA ILE A 8 28.79 1.47 11.88
C ILE A 8 27.75 0.37 12.01
N PHE A 9 28.06 -0.68 12.77
CA PHE A 9 27.11 -1.76 13.02
C PHE A 9 25.84 -1.26 13.71
N LEU A 10 25.96 -0.40 14.73
CA LEU A 10 24.79 0.19 15.41
C LEU A 10 23.95 1.07 14.47
N ILE A 11 24.59 1.84 13.59
CA ILE A 11 23.89 2.66 12.59
C ILE A 11 23.09 1.77 11.64
N ILE A 12 23.67 0.66 11.17
CA ILE A 12 22.98 -0.29 10.30
C ILE A 12 21.78 -0.91 10.99
N ILE A 13 21.94 -1.36 12.25
CA ILE A 13 20.83 -1.93 13.02
C ILE A 13 19.72 -0.90 13.24
N ALA A 14 20.07 0.33 13.61
CA ALA A 14 19.10 1.41 13.79
C ALA A 14 18.31 1.68 12.50
N TYR A 15 18.99 1.72 11.35
CA TYR A 15 18.36 1.90 10.05
C TYR A 15 17.44 0.72 9.67
N LEU A 16 17.85 -0.53 9.93
CA LEU A 16 17.04 -1.72 9.63
C LEU A 16 15.77 -1.80 10.49
N VAL A 17 15.82 -1.31 11.74
CA VAL A 17 14.68 -1.30 12.68
C VAL A 17 13.73 -0.13 12.40
N TRP A 18 14.23 0.97 11.85
CA TRP A 18 13.48 2.21 11.62
C TRP A 18 12.11 2.06 10.92
N PRO A 19 11.98 1.36 9.77
CA PRO A 19 10.67 1.22 9.11
C PRO A 19 9.65 0.49 9.98
N TYR A 20 10.08 -0.47 10.81
CA TYR A 20 9.19 -1.18 11.74
C TYR A 20 8.61 -0.24 12.81
N VAL A 21 9.37 0.77 13.25
CA VAL A 21 8.84 1.80 14.15
C VAL A 21 7.72 2.60 13.48
N HIS A 22 7.81 2.83 12.17
CA HIS A 22 6.77 3.57 11.44
C HIS A 22 5.51 2.71 11.20
N ILE A 23 5.68 1.41 10.98
CA ILE A 23 4.54 0.47 10.97
C ILE A 23 3.82 0.49 12.33
N TYR A 24 4.56 0.69 13.43
CA TYR A 24 3.97 0.74 14.77
C TYR A 24 3.08 1.97 14.91
N LYS A 25 3.60 3.12 14.49
CA LYS A 25 2.85 4.36 14.48
C LYS A 25 1.63 4.27 13.57
N LEU A 26 1.77 3.66 12.39
CA LEU A 26 0.66 3.44 11.46
C LEU A 26 -0.43 2.59 12.12
N HIS A 27 -0.05 1.50 12.77
CA HIS A 27 -0.98 0.67 13.51
C HIS A 27 -1.71 1.43 14.62
N SER A 28 -0.98 2.18 15.45
CA SER A 28 -1.60 2.98 16.52
C SER A 28 -2.51 4.09 15.98
N ALA A 29 -2.15 4.73 14.87
CA ALA A 29 -3.00 5.72 14.21
C ALA A 29 -4.31 5.09 13.71
N VAL A 30 -4.25 3.88 13.15
CA VAL A 30 -5.43 3.14 12.69
C VAL A 30 -6.29 2.67 13.85
N GLU A 31 -5.71 2.13 14.92
CA GLU A 31 -6.46 1.71 16.10
C GLU A 31 -7.13 2.89 16.83
N GLY A 32 -6.49 4.06 16.83
CA GLY A 32 -7.01 5.26 17.45
C GLY A 32 -7.96 6.09 16.57
N ASP A 33 -8.24 5.66 15.33
CA ASP A 33 -8.91 6.45 14.28
C ASP A 33 -8.32 7.88 14.13
N ASP A 34 -7.00 7.99 14.34
CA ASP A 34 -6.28 9.26 14.34
C ASP A 34 -5.89 9.66 12.91
N LYS A 35 -6.78 10.42 12.29
CA LYS A 35 -6.60 10.93 10.93
C LYS A 35 -5.39 11.84 10.80
N VAL A 36 -5.09 12.64 11.83
CA VAL A 36 -3.98 13.59 11.79
C VAL A 36 -2.66 12.84 11.78
N ALA A 37 -2.52 11.84 12.66
CA ALA A 37 -1.35 10.97 12.65
C ALA A 37 -1.22 10.20 11.32
N LEU A 38 -2.34 9.79 10.71
CA LEU A 38 -2.32 9.13 9.41
C LEU A 38 -1.87 10.06 8.28
N GLU A 39 -2.29 11.33 8.27
CA GLU A 39 -1.83 12.35 7.31
C GLU A 39 -0.34 12.64 7.40
N GLU A 40 0.27 12.49 8.57
CA GLU A 40 1.73 12.62 8.73
C GLU A 40 2.50 11.39 8.22
N LEU A 41 1.89 10.20 8.33
CA LEU A 41 2.50 8.92 7.98
C LEU A 41 2.26 8.49 6.54
N VAL A 42 1.29 9.11 5.85
CA VAL A 42 0.86 8.74 4.51
C VAL A 42 1.04 9.92 3.57
N ASP A 43 1.83 9.71 2.52
CA ASP A 43 1.90 10.62 1.38
C ASP A 43 0.68 10.35 0.49
N PHE A 44 -0.44 11.02 0.80
CA PHE A 44 -1.68 10.85 0.05
C PHE A 44 -1.55 11.26 -1.41
N GLU A 45 -0.65 12.18 -1.75
CA GLU A 45 -0.41 12.54 -3.15
C GLU A 45 0.20 11.36 -3.91
N ALA A 46 1.24 10.74 -3.36
CA ALA A 46 1.85 9.54 -3.94
C ALA A 46 0.89 8.36 -3.96
N VAL A 47 0.15 8.11 -2.88
CA VAL A 47 -0.84 7.02 -2.81
C VAL A 47 -1.89 7.18 -3.90
N ASN A 48 -2.41 8.40 -4.08
CA ASN A 48 -3.41 8.68 -5.11
C ASN A 48 -2.86 8.53 -6.53
N ARG A 49 -1.60 8.93 -6.76
CA ARG A 49 -0.93 8.73 -8.05
C ARG A 49 -0.83 7.24 -8.39
N VAL A 50 -0.30 6.42 -7.47
CA VAL A 50 -0.17 4.97 -7.68
C VAL A 50 -1.53 4.29 -7.81
N TYR A 51 -2.52 4.74 -7.02
CA TYR A 51 -3.88 4.22 -7.09
C TYR A 51 -4.50 4.47 -8.47
N LYS A 52 -4.37 5.69 -9.02
CA LYS A 52 -4.84 6.02 -10.37
C LYS A 52 -4.13 5.19 -11.44
N GLU A 53 -2.80 5.08 -11.38
CA GLU A 53 -2.02 4.24 -12.30
C GLU A 53 -2.48 2.78 -12.26
N ASN A 54 -2.77 2.24 -11.07
CA ASN A 54 -3.29 0.88 -10.92
C ASN A 54 -4.71 0.74 -11.51
N LEU A 55 -5.60 1.71 -11.30
CA LEU A 55 -6.93 1.72 -11.92
C LEU A 55 -6.85 1.76 -13.45
N GLU A 56 -5.99 2.63 -14.00
CA GLU A 56 -5.76 2.72 -15.44
C GLU A 56 -5.18 1.42 -16.01
N TRP A 57 -4.21 0.82 -15.32
CA TRP A 57 -3.64 -0.47 -15.68
C TRP A 57 -4.69 -1.59 -15.65
N LYS A 58 -5.51 -1.68 -14.59
CA LYS A 58 -6.60 -2.67 -14.48
C LYS A 58 -7.59 -2.50 -15.63
N ARG A 59 -8.01 -1.28 -15.94
CA ARG A 59 -8.89 -0.97 -17.07
C ARG A 59 -8.25 -1.40 -18.39
N ASN A 60 -7.01 -1.00 -18.66
CA ASN A 60 -6.33 -1.29 -19.92
C ASN A 60 -6.10 -2.79 -20.13
N ASN A 61 -5.79 -3.56 -19.07
CA ASN A 61 -5.59 -5.01 -19.19
C ASN A 61 -6.89 -5.80 -19.30
N LEU A 62 -7.97 -5.36 -18.64
CA LEU A 62 -9.31 -5.93 -18.82
C LEU A 62 -9.85 -5.67 -20.24
N ILE A 63 -9.51 -4.53 -20.85
CA ILE A 63 -9.85 -4.20 -22.24
C ILE A 63 -8.88 -4.87 -23.24
N GLY A 64 -7.60 -5.00 -22.90
CA GLY A 64 -6.56 -5.59 -23.76
C GLY A 64 -6.71 -7.10 -23.93
N THR A 65 -7.16 -7.82 -22.89
CA THR A 65 -7.54 -9.24 -23.00
C THR A 65 -8.81 -9.46 -23.84
N GLN A 66 -9.56 -8.40 -24.16
CA GLN A 66 -10.74 -8.42 -25.03
C GLN A 66 -10.40 -8.35 -26.54
N GLY A 67 -9.12 -8.19 -26.90
CA GLY A 67 -8.65 -8.08 -28.29
C GLY A 67 -8.59 -9.39 -29.08
N ASN A 68 -8.85 -10.55 -28.45
CA ASN A 68 -9.10 -11.80 -29.16
C ASN A 68 -10.61 -11.96 -29.35
N ASN A 69 -11.04 -11.95 -30.62
CA ASN A 69 -12.42 -11.99 -31.16
C ASN A 69 -13.33 -13.18 -30.72
N MET A 70 -13.28 -13.65 -29.47
CA MET A 70 -13.98 -14.86 -29.01
C MET A 70 -14.93 -14.66 -27.81
N LEU A 71 -15.13 -13.44 -27.30
CA LEU A 71 -16.05 -13.23 -26.18
C LEU A 71 -17.46 -12.83 -26.66
N PRO A 72 -18.53 -13.51 -26.18
CA PRO A 72 -19.92 -13.13 -26.46
C PRO A 72 -20.21 -11.68 -26.04
N GLU A 73 -21.11 -11.02 -26.76
CA GLU A 73 -21.49 -9.62 -26.54
C GLU A 73 -21.97 -9.34 -25.10
N ALA A 74 -22.57 -10.34 -24.44
CA ALA A 74 -22.94 -10.31 -23.03
C ALA A 74 -21.74 -10.13 -22.08
N VAL A 75 -20.62 -10.79 -22.35
CA VAL A 75 -19.38 -10.66 -21.55
C VAL A 75 -18.74 -9.30 -21.79
N ARG A 76 -18.83 -8.77 -23.02
CA ARG A 76 -18.36 -7.43 -23.35
C ARG A 76 -19.16 -6.33 -22.64
N ASN A 77 -20.49 -6.49 -22.58
CA ASN A 77 -21.37 -5.55 -21.88
C ASN A 77 -21.21 -5.65 -20.36
N MET A 78 -20.99 -6.85 -19.81
CA MET A 78 -20.67 -7.06 -18.41
C MET A 78 -19.30 -6.46 -18.04
N ALA A 79 -18.29 -6.59 -18.90
CA ALA A 79 -16.99 -5.97 -18.69
C ALA A 79 -17.06 -4.45 -18.78
N LYS A 80 -17.83 -3.88 -19.73
CA LYS A 80 -18.09 -2.44 -19.80
C LYS A 80 -18.85 -1.92 -18.58
N ALA A 81 -19.83 -2.66 -18.09
CA ALA A 81 -20.53 -2.36 -16.84
C ALA A 81 -19.59 -2.45 -15.63
N GLY A 82 -18.72 -3.47 -15.58
CA GLY A 82 -17.67 -3.63 -14.56
C GLY A 82 -16.65 -2.48 -14.59
N ILE A 83 -16.28 -1.98 -15.77
CA ILE A 83 -15.43 -0.78 -15.92
C ILE A 83 -16.15 0.48 -15.42
N GLY A 84 -17.46 0.60 -15.67
CA GLY A 84 -18.28 1.67 -15.10
C GLY A 84 -18.43 1.60 -13.57
N VAL A 85 -18.32 0.40 -12.99
CA VAL A 85 -18.35 0.14 -11.54
C VAL A 85 -16.96 0.25 -10.90
N LEU A 86 -15.87 0.04 -11.65
CA LEU A 86 -14.47 0.15 -11.21
C LEU A 86 -13.98 1.59 -10.94
N GLY A 87 -14.89 2.55 -10.93
CA GLY A 87 -14.68 3.80 -10.22
C GLY A 87 -14.29 4.97 -11.12
N ASN A 88 -14.82 6.10 -10.72
CA ASN A 88 -14.44 7.42 -11.15
C ASN A 88 -12.90 7.54 -11.10
N LEU A 89 -12.23 7.91 -12.21
CA LEU A 89 -10.77 8.15 -12.20
C LEU A 89 -10.38 9.31 -11.26
N ASP A 90 -11.38 10.07 -10.82
CA ASP A 90 -11.26 11.10 -9.80
C ASP A 90 -11.41 10.58 -8.37
N ALA A 91 -11.63 9.27 -8.17
CA ALA A 91 -11.60 8.67 -6.84
C ALA A 91 -10.24 8.90 -6.19
N LYS A 92 -10.27 9.52 -5.01
CA LYS A 92 -9.09 9.79 -4.20
C LYS A 92 -9.18 8.99 -2.91
N ILE A 93 -8.07 8.42 -2.50
CA ILE A 93 -7.84 7.89 -1.17
C ILE A 93 -7.45 9.07 -0.28
N ASP A 94 -8.28 9.33 0.71
CA ASP A 94 -8.02 10.24 1.83
C ASP A 94 -7.83 9.42 3.12
N ALA A 95 -7.66 10.12 4.26
CA ALA A 95 -7.47 9.47 5.55
C ALA A 95 -8.66 8.57 5.95
N ASP A 96 -9.90 8.99 5.65
CA ASP A 96 -11.10 8.22 5.94
C ASP A 96 -11.15 6.91 5.14
N GLU A 97 -10.91 6.97 3.83
CA GLU A 97 -10.88 5.79 2.97
C GLU A 97 -9.69 4.86 3.31
N MET A 98 -8.55 5.43 3.69
CA MET A 98 -7.39 4.67 4.16
C MET A 98 -7.67 3.91 5.46
N LEU A 99 -8.26 4.58 6.46
CA LEU A 99 -8.69 3.94 7.71
C LEU A 99 -9.67 2.81 7.43
N LYS A 100 -10.69 3.08 6.60
CA LYS A 100 -11.69 2.09 6.22
C LYS A 100 -11.06 0.85 5.57
N ARG A 101 -10.09 1.04 4.66
CA ARG A 101 -9.35 -0.07 4.02
C ARG A 101 -8.51 -0.86 5.02
N LEU A 102 -7.80 -0.18 5.92
CA LEU A 102 -6.96 -0.85 6.90
C LEU A 102 -7.79 -1.58 7.98
N HIS A 103 -8.97 -1.07 8.32
CA HIS A 103 -9.94 -1.74 9.20
C HIS A 103 -10.65 -2.93 8.54
N GLN A 104 -10.66 -3.03 7.20
CA GLN A 104 -11.16 -4.22 6.51
C GLN A 104 -10.24 -5.43 6.72
N ALA A 105 -8.98 -5.22 7.08
CA ALA A 105 -8.12 -6.30 7.51
C ALA A 105 -8.62 -6.81 8.88
N GLU A 106 -8.88 -8.12 9.02
CA GLU A 106 -9.44 -8.73 10.23
C GLU A 106 -8.47 -8.68 11.43
N GLY A 107 -8.43 -7.56 12.15
CA GLY A 107 -7.68 -7.38 13.41
C GLY A 107 -6.47 -6.44 13.34
N PRO A 108 -5.64 -6.39 14.39
CA PRO A 108 -4.46 -5.53 14.47
C PRO A 108 -3.48 -5.73 13.29
N ILE A 109 -3.04 -4.64 12.65
CA ILE A 109 -2.09 -4.68 11.52
C ILE A 109 -0.86 -5.54 11.84
N TRP A 110 -0.32 -5.42 13.06
CA TRP A 110 0.84 -6.21 13.49
C TRP A 110 0.61 -7.71 13.55
N GLN A 111 -0.59 -8.15 13.93
CA GLN A 111 -0.92 -9.57 14.01
C GLN A 111 -1.14 -10.16 12.62
N GLN A 112 -1.56 -9.33 11.67
CA GLN A 112 -1.79 -9.71 10.29
C GLN A 112 -0.58 -9.50 9.38
N LEU A 113 0.53 -8.98 9.91
CA LEU A 113 1.75 -8.76 9.15
C LEU A 113 2.35 -10.10 8.71
N THR A 114 2.15 -10.49 7.45
CA THR A 114 2.69 -11.75 6.92
C THR A 114 4.00 -11.58 6.18
N PHE A 115 4.32 -10.36 5.76
CA PHE A 115 5.58 -10.03 5.10
C PHE A 115 5.93 -8.56 5.31
N ALA A 116 7.20 -8.29 5.60
CA ALA A 116 7.73 -6.94 5.78
C ALA A 116 9.22 -6.98 5.41
N PHE A 117 9.59 -6.41 4.26
CA PHE A 117 10.99 -6.46 3.83
C PHE A 117 11.36 -5.26 2.95
N PHE A 118 12.66 -4.95 2.95
CA PHE A 118 13.21 -3.94 2.05
C PHE A 118 13.18 -4.45 0.61
N GLU A 119 12.53 -3.71 -0.26
CA GLU A 119 12.65 -3.88 -1.71
C GLU A 119 13.89 -3.15 -2.23
N SER A 120 14.22 -2.00 -1.62
CA SER A 120 15.46 -1.25 -1.85
C SER A 120 15.86 -0.49 -0.58
N PRO A 121 17.04 0.14 -0.51
CA PRO A 121 17.43 0.98 0.62
C PRO A 121 16.52 2.19 0.90
N THR A 122 15.53 2.46 0.06
CA THR A 122 14.57 3.54 0.28
C THR A 122 13.13 3.09 0.07
N ARG A 123 12.89 1.79 -0.10
CA ARG A 123 11.56 1.20 -0.30
C ARG A 123 11.37 -0.01 0.57
N PHE A 124 10.28 -0.02 1.31
CA PHE A 124 9.93 -1.07 2.25
C PHE A 124 8.52 -1.56 1.95
N THR A 125 8.38 -2.86 1.71
CA THR A 125 7.14 -3.46 1.24
C THR A 125 6.56 -4.33 2.34
N ILE A 126 5.27 -4.12 2.58
CA ILE A 126 4.51 -4.72 3.66
C ILE A 126 3.31 -5.44 3.07
N ARG A 127 3.02 -6.63 3.59
CA ARG A 127 1.81 -7.38 3.28
C ARG A 127 1.06 -7.70 4.56
N ILE A 128 -0.18 -7.27 4.60
CA ILE A 128 -1.11 -7.44 5.71
C ILE A 128 -2.18 -8.44 5.27
N GLY A 129 -2.37 -9.51 6.03
CA GLY A 129 -3.29 -10.59 5.72
C GLY A 129 -2.62 -11.80 5.05
N GLN A 130 -3.39 -12.88 4.92
CA GLN A 130 -2.90 -14.16 4.41
C GLN A 130 -2.82 -14.20 2.88
N LEU A 131 -1.77 -14.86 2.37
CA LEU A 131 -1.62 -15.09 0.93
C LEU A 131 -2.80 -15.93 0.41
N GLY A 132 -3.48 -15.45 -0.64
CA GLY A 132 -4.67 -16.09 -1.20
C GLY A 132 -6.00 -15.69 -0.55
N ARG A 133 -5.99 -14.82 0.47
CA ARG A 133 -7.20 -14.22 1.07
C ARG A 133 -7.24 -12.70 0.91
N ASN A 134 -6.92 -12.21 -0.29
CA ASN A 134 -6.91 -10.78 -0.65
C ASN A 134 -6.09 -9.91 0.33
N PRO A 135 -4.77 -10.15 0.46
CA PRO A 135 -3.94 -9.39 1.37
C PRO A 135 -3.76 -7.95 0.91
N ILE A 136 -3.73 -7.02 1.86
CA ILE A 136 -3.45 -5.61 1.59
C ILE A 136 -1.93 -5.44 1.48
N HIS A 137 -1.49 -4.88 0.37
CA HIS A 137 -0.10 -4.51 0.14
C HIS A 137 0.08 -3.03 0.43
N VAL A 138 1.03 -2.71 1.29
CA VAL A 138 1.41 -1.35 1.65
C VAL A 138 2.87 -1.16 1.27
N GLN A 139 3.17 -0.08 0.55
CA GLN A 139 4.54 0.30 0.25
C GLN A 139 4.88 1.59 0.98
N MET A 140 6.04 1.58 1.62
CA MET A 140 6.63 2.74 2.25
C MET A 140 7.88 3.17 1.49
N ALA A 141 8.08 4.48 1.40
CA ALA A 141 9.30 5.07 0.89
C ALA A 141 9.95 5.94 1.95
N LEU A 142 11.27 5.98 1.96
CA LEU A 142 12.03 6.92 2.77
C LEU A 142 12.07 8.28 2.04
N GLN A 143 11.32 9.25 2.57
CA GLN A 143 11.26 10.64 2.09
C GLN A 143 11.72 11.57 3.21
N ASP A 144 12.67 12.47 2.94
CA ASP A 144 13.17 13.44 3.92
C ASP A 144 13.54 12.86 5.30
N TRP A 145 14.10 11.65 5.32
CA TRP A 145 14.45 10.86 6.52
C TRP A 145 13.28 10.22 7.29
N PHE A 146 12.06 10.31 6.78
CA PHE A 146 10.88 9.68 7.33
C PHE A 146 10.35 8.59 6.40
N TRP A 147 9.89 7.48 6.97
CA TRP A 147 9.21 6.47 6.18
C TRP A 147 7.73 6.83 6.08
N GLN A 148 7.27 7.06 4.87
CA GLN A 148 5.87 7.38 4.59
C GLN A 148 5.26 6.31 3.69
N VAL A 149 3.98 6.03 3.91
CA VAL A 149 3.21 5.16 3.02
C VAL A 149 2.97 5.91 1.71
N THR A 150 3.41 5.32 0.61
CA THR A 150 3.30 5.92 -0.74
C THR A 150 2.42 5.12 -1.68
N ALA A 151 2.04 3.90 -1.32
CA ALA A 151 1.08 3.11 -2.07
C ALA A 151 0.33 2.13 -1.17
N ILE A 152 -0.94 1.90 -1.52
CA ILE A 152 -1.77 0.83 -0.96
C ILE A 152 -2.56 0.18 -2.10
N TYR A 153 -2.60 -1.14 -2.13
CA TYR A 153 -3.39 -1.89 -3.11
C TYR A 153 -3.70 -3.31 -2.60
N ASP A 154 -4.75 -3.87 -3.18
CA ASP A 154 -5.26 -5.22 -2.90
C ASP A 154 -4.77 -6.21 -3.98
#